data_AF-A0A2K1E8B6-F1
#
_entry.id   AF-A0A2K1E8B6-F1
#
_cell.length_a   1.000
_cell.length_b   1.000
_cell.length_c   1.000
_cell.angle_alpha   90.00
_cell.angle_beta   90.00
_cell.angle_gamma   90.00
#
_symmetry.space_group_name_H-M   'P 1'
#
loop_
_entity.id
_entity.type
_entity.pdbx_description
1 polymer ?
#
loop_
_entity_poly.entity_id
_entity_poly.type
_entity_poly.pdbx_seq_one_letter_code
_entity_poly.pdbx_strand_id
1 'polypeptide(L)'
;MTFPQRSLWVLLVASLGLGACEVSPEIASEGGSTISCALGGATDFTGECRLVEVGDGSANYLIMRHPDGGFRRLARAETVSGLAEFDGAQKAESWLEGDAVVLAIGEDRYRWGKPVRD
;
A
#
# COMPACT_ATOMS: atom_id res chain seq x y z
N MET A 1 -62.14 -37.07 21.57
CA MET A 1 -61.02 -36.97 22.54
C MET A 1 -59.78 -37.30 21.69
N THR A 2 -58.97 -36.36 21.19
CA THR A 2 -58.08 -35.41 21.88
C THR A 2 -57.65 -34.30 20.89
N PHE A 3 -57.68 -33.02 21.31
CA PHE A 3 -57.04 -31.84 20.67
C PHE A 3 -55.73 -31.53 21.46
N PRO A 4 -54.93 -30.47 21.18
CA PRO A 4 -54.15 -30.04 19.99
C PRO A 4 -52.73 -29.55 20.39
N GLN A 5 -51.76 -29.29 19.48
CA GLN A 5 -50.64 -28.36 19.77
C GLN A 5 -49.90 -27.98 18.47
N ARG A 6 -50.16 -26.81 17.87
CA ARG A 6 -49.44 -25.54 18.03
C ARG A 6 -47.91 -25.66 17.92
N SER A 7 -47.36 -24.98 16.91
CA SER A 7 -46.23 -24.00 16.95
C SER A 7 -45.49 -24.09 15.61
N LEU A 8 -45.80 -23.30 14.58
CA LEU A 8 -45.41 -21.88 14.44
C LEU A 8 -44.10 -21.52 15.18
N TRP A 9 -42.98 -21.79 14.52
CA TRP A 9 -41.66 -21.17 14.72
C TRP A 9 -41.16 -20.91 13.28
N VAL A 10 -41.34 -19.78 12.60
CA VAL A 10 -41.11 -18.37 12.93
C VAL A 10 -39.69 -18.12 13.47
N LEU A 11 -38.84 -17.76 12.50
CA LEU A 11 -37.81 -16.74 12.51
C LEU A 11 -36.41 -17.03 13.09
N LEU A 12 -35.45 -16.49 12.34
CA LEU A 12 -34.20 -15.89 12.79
C LEU A 12 -33.03 -16.85 13.08
N VAL A 13 -32.33 -17.26 12.03
CA VAL A 13 -30.90 -17.56 12.15
C VAL A 13 -30.13 -16.54 11.32
N ALA A 14 -29.82 -15.45 12.02
CA ALA A 14 -28.59 -14.69 11.99
C ALA A 14 -27.91 -14.51 10.62
N SER A 15 -28.17 -13.35 10.02
CA SER A 15 -27.22 -12.64 9.18
C SER A 15 -25.85 -12.56 9.88
N LEU A 16 -24.89 -13.36 9.42
CA LEU A 16 -23.47 -13.16 9.72
C LEU A 16 -23.03 -11.86 9.06
N GLY A 17 -23.10 -10.76 9.81
CA GLY A 17 -22.41 -9.52 9.45
C GLY A 17 -20.91 -9.72 9.65
N LEU A 18 -20.17 -9.96 8.56
CA LEU A 18 -18.72 -9.77 8.56
C LEU A 18 -18.43 -8.26 8.56
N GLY A 19 -18.53 -7.66 9.75
CA GLY A 19 -17.97 -6.34 10.03
C GLY A 19 -16.55 -6.51 10.56
N ALA A 20 -15.62 -7.01 9.72
CA ALA A 20 -14.20 -6.92 10.02
C ALA A 20 -13.72 -5.55 9.52
N CYS A 21 -13.99 -4.49 10.28
CA CYS A 21 -13.18 -3.29 10.19
C CYS A 21 -11.88 -3.59 10.94
N GLU A 22 -10.97 -4.30 10.28
CA GLU A 22 -9.60 -4.37 10.75
C GLU A 22 -9.00 -2.97 10.66
N VAL A 23 -8.67 -2.39 11.82
CA VAL A 23 -7.89 -1.16 11.88
C VAL A 23 -6.50 -1.56 11.43
N SER A 24 -6.18 -1.35 10.16
CA SER A 24 -4.82 -1.54 9.65
C SER A 24 -3.86 -0.70 10.49
N PRO A 25 -2.71 -1.24 10.89
CA PRO A 25 -1.71 -0.46 11.61
C PRO A 25 -1.32 0.77 10.78
N GLU A 26 -1.12 1.90 11.44
CA GLU A 26 -0.74 3.13 10.76
C GLU A 26 0.65 2.96 10.13
N ILE A 27 0.77 3.22 8.82
CA ILE A 27 1.98 2.96 8.03
C ILE A 27 3.23 3.67 8.57
N ALA A 28 3.04 4.74 9.35
CA ALA A 28 4.14 5.44 10.03
C ALA A 28 4.87 4.55 11.05
N SER A 29 4.19 3.54 11.61
CA SER A 29 4.75 2.58 12.57
C SER A 29 5.58 1.47 11.91
N GLU A 30 5.49 1.29 10.59
CA GLU A 30 6.30 0.31 9.84
C GLU A 30 7.76 0.76 9.65
N GLY A 31 8.08 2.00 10.02
CA GLY A 31 9.40 2.58 9.83
C GLY A 31 9.66 2.99 8.39
N GLY A 32 10.92 2.91 7.98
CA GLY A 32 11.34 3.29 6.64
C GLY A 32 11.27 4.79 6.36
N SER A 33 11.53 5.12 5.11
CA SER A 33 11.76 6.47 4.63
C SER A 33 10.46 7.15 4.20
N THR A 34 10.21 8.39 4.65
CA THR A 34 9.06 9.17 4.16
C THR A 34 9.30 9.61 2.71
N ILE A 35 8.35 9.29 1.84
CA ILE A 35 8.39 9.62 0.42
C ILE A 35 7.16 10.47 0.09
N SER A 36 7.38 11.56 -0.66
CA SER A 36 6.26 12.33 -1.20
C SER A 36 5.60 11.53 -2.33
N CYS A 37 4.29 11.37 -2.33
CA CYS A 37 3.59 10.62 -3.36
C CYS A 37 2.31 11.30 -3.84
N ALA A 38 1.97 11.07 -5.10
CA ALA A 38 0.72 11.46 -5.73
C ALA A 38 0.12 10.18 -6.33
N LEU A 39 -0.90 9.63 -5.67
CA LEU A 39 -1.47 8.31 -5.98
C LEU A 39 -2.69 8.41 -6.88
N GLY A 40 -2.92 7.41 -7.71
CA GLY A 40 -4.12 7.30 -8.56
C GLY A 40 -4.33 8.52 -9.46
N GLY A 41 -3.24 9.11 -9.98
CA GLY A 41 -3.31 10.26 -10.87
C GLY A 41 -3.51 11.61 -10.15
N ALA A 42 -3.40 11.65 -8.82
CA ALA A 42 -3.42 12.91 -8.07
C ALA A 42 -2.38 13.90 -8.62
N THR A 43 -2.73 15.19 -8.63
CA THR A 43 -1.84 16.26 -9.11
C THR A 43 -0.80 16.61 -8.06
N ASP A 44 -1.22 16.71 -6.81
CA ASP A 44 -0.40 17.16 -5.70
C ASP A 44 0.31 15.98 -5.03
N PHE A 45 1.56 16.22 -4.64
CA PHE A 45 2.32 15.27 -3.83
C PHE A 45 2.03 15.49 -2.34
N THR A 46 1.66 14.44 -1.63
CA THR A 46 1.51 14.42 -0.17
C THR A 46 2.66 13.62 0.46
N GLY A 47 3.06 13.97 1.69
CA GLY A 47 4.21 13.36 2.38
C GLY A 47 3.85 12.11 3.18
N GLU A 48 3.05 11.21 2.63
CA GLU A 48 2.42 10.13 3.41
C GLU A 48 2.92 8.73 3.07
N CYS A 49 3.55 8.51 1.91
CA CYS A 49 4.07 7.19 1.55
C CYS A 49 5.35 6.83 2.32
N ARG A 50 5.56 5.52 2.51
CA ARG A 50 6.77 4.98 3.19
C ARG A 50 7.51 4.00 2.30
N LEU A 51 8.82 4.19 2.14
CA LEU A 51 9.72 3.22 1.52
C LEU A 51 10.40 2.40 2.60
N VAL A 52 10.00 1.14 2.72
CA VAL A 52 10.49 0.20 3.75
C VAL A 52 11.39 -0.82 3.08
N GLU A 53 12.62 -1.00 3.59
CA GLU A 53 13.48 -2.09 3.15
C GLU A 53 13.06 -3.38 3.85
N VAL A 54 12.87 -4.44 3.07
CA VAL A 54 12.58 -5.78 3.60
C VAL A 54 13.73 -6.69 3.24
N GLY A 55 14.43 -7.16 4.26
CA GLY A 55 15.52 -8.12 4.14
C GLY A 55 15.38 -9.22 5.19
N ASP A 56 15.14 -10.46 4.76
CA ASP A 56 15.17 -11.66 5.60
C ASP A 56 16.37 -12.57 5.31
N GLY A 57 17.43 -11.99 4.74
CA GLY A 57 18.71 -12.64 4.47
C GLY A 57 18.89 -13.11 3.03
N SER A 58 17.82 -13.49 2.31
CA SER A 58 17.94 -14.01 0.92
C SER A 58 17.31 -13.13 -0.16
N ALA A 59 16.35 -12.26 0.19
CA ALA A 59 15.74 -11.30 -0.71
C ALA A 59 15.83 -9.89 -0.12
N ASN A 60 16.42 -8.97 -0.87
CA ASN A 60 16.44 -7.54 -0.54
C ASN A 60 15.53 -6.81 -1.53
N TYR A 61 14.27 -6.64 -1.15
CA TYR A 61 13.31 -5.82 -1.91
C TYR A 61 12.81 -4.70 -1.03
N LEU A 62 12.21 -3.70 -1.65
CA LEU A 62 11.64 -2.56 -0.95
C LEU A 62 10.12 -2.56 -1.13
N ILE A 63 9.40 -2.09 -0.13
CA ILE A 63 7.96 -1.88 -0.18
C ILE A 63 7.69 -0.38 -0.13
N MET A 64 7.02 0.14 -1.16
CA MET A 64 6.41 1.47 -1.14
C MET A 64 5.00 1.33 -0.57
N ARG A 65 4.80 1.68 0.69
CA ARG A 65 3.48 1.70 1.36
C ARG A 65 2.72 2.97 1.02
N HIS A 66 1.43 2.80 0.76
CA HIS A 66 0.48 3.87 0.53
C HIS A 66 -0.40 4.09 1.78
N PRO A 67 -0.86 5.33 2.03
CA PRO A 67 -1.77 5.62 3.15
C PRO A 67 -3.16 4.98 3.00
N ASP A 68 -3.55 4.57 1.78
CA ASP A 68 -4.81 3.86 1.50
C ASP A 68 -4.73 2.34 1.76
N GLY A 69 -3.59 1.85 2.25
CA GLY A 69 -3.32 0.43 2.47
C GLY A 69 -2.74 -0.30 1.26
N GLY A 70 -2.65 0.36 0.10
CA GLY A 70 -1.96 -0.13 -1.09
C GLY A 70 -0.45 -0.22 -0.90
N PHE A 71 0.22 -0.95 -1.79
CA PHE A 71 1.68 -0.98 -1.83
C PHE A 71 2.24 -1.35 -3.20
N ARG A 72 3.51 -0.99 -3.43
CA ARG A 72 4.34 -1.49 -4.54
C ARG A 72 5.52 -2.28 -3.99
N ARG A 73 5.88 -3.37 -4.66
CA ARG A 73 7.14 -4.09 -4.39
C ARG A 73 8.17 -3.62 -5.41
N LEU A 74 9.33 -3.21 -4.93
CA LEU A 74 10.38 -2.62 -5.73
C LEU A 74 11.69 -3.39 -5.58
N ALA A 75 12.38 -3.59 -6.69
CA ALA A 75 13.74 -4.10 -6.73
C ALA A 75 14.73 -2.94 -6.86
N ARG A 76 15.96 -3.13 -6.38
CA ARG A 76 17.06 -2.22 -6.73
C ARG A 76 17.40 -2.38 -8.21
N ALA A 77 17.65 -1.27 -8.90
CA ALA A 77 17.94 -1.24 -10.33
C ALA A 77 18.89 -0.09 -10.70
N GLU A 78 19.54 -0.18 -11.86
CA GLU A 78 20.37 0.89 -12.43
C GLU A 78 19.52 1.94 -13.16
N THR A 79 18.61 2.60 -12.42
CA THR A 79 17.73 3.67 -12.91
C THR A 79 18.02 4.97 -12.18
N VAL A 80 17.44 6.10 -12.63
CA VAL A 80 17.57 7.39 -11.93
C VAL A 80 17.05 7.29 -10.48
N SER A 81 15.99 6.52 -10.26
CA SER A 81 15.47 6.25 -8.92
C SER A 81 16.25 5.21 -8.12
N GLY A 82 17.12 4.43 -8.77
CA GLY A 82 17.72 3.24 -8.17
C GLY A 82 16.72 2.09 -7.97
N LEU A 83 15.49 2.21 -8.48
CA LEU A 83 14.38 1.29 -8.23
C LEU A 83 13.66 0.91 -9.52
N ALA A 84 13.15 -0.32 -9.56
CA ALA A 84 12.24 -0.83 -10.58
C ALA A 84 11.10 -1.63 -9.91
N GLU A 85 9.99 -1.83 -10.63
CA GLU A 85 8.93 -2.73 -10.18
C GLU A 85 9.46 -4.16 -10.04
N PHE A 86 9.24 -4.76 -8.87
CA PHE A 86 9.73 -6.11 -8.56
C PHE A 86 8.95 -7.17 -9.33
N ASP A 87 7.64 -6.95 -9.50
CA ASP A 87 6.73 -7.95 -10.08
C ASP A 87 6.58 -7.82 -11.60
N GLY A 88 7.08 -6.72 -12.19
CA GLY A 88 7.02 -6.45 -13.63
C GLY A 88 5.62 -6.23 -14.20
N ALA A 89 4.59 -6.13 -13.35
CA ALA A 89 3.20 -5.94 -13.79
C ALA A 89 2.96 -4.58 -14.46
N GLN A 90 3.67 -3.55 -14.00
CA GLN A 90 3.70 -2.22 -14.59
C GLN A 90 5.15 -1.79 -14.77
N LYS A 91 5.40 -0.96 -15.79
CA LYS A 91 6.74 -0.39 -16.00
C LYS A 91 6.95 0.76 -15.02
N ALA A 92 8.10 0.74 -14.36
CA ALA A 92 8.61 1.86 -13.57
C ALA A 92 9.45 2.78 -14.46
N GLU A 93 9.16 4.07 -14.43
CA GLU A 93 9.92 5.11 -15.14
C GLU A 93 10.42 6.14 -14.14
N SER A 94 11.67 6.61 -14.31
CA SER A 94 12.27 7.53 -13.35
C SER A 94 13.09 8.63 -14.03
N TRP A 95 13.00 9.84 -13.51
CA TRP A 95 13.72 11.03 -14.01
C TRP A 95 14.05 12.00 -12.87
N LEU A 96 14.81 13.04 -13.17
CA LEU A 96 15.08 14.15 -12.26
C LEU A 96 14.15 15.33 -12.55
N GLU A 97 13.57 15.90 -11.50
CA GLU A 97 12.88 17.20 -11.50
C GLU A 97 13.63 18.15 -10.58
N GLY A 98 14.52 18.96 -11.15
CA GLY A 98 15.44 19.79 -10.37
C GLY A 98 16.43 18.92 -9.59
N ASP A 99 16.41 19.03 -8.26
CA ASP A 99 17.19 18.19 -7.35
C ASP A 99 16.42 16.94 -6.86
N ALA A 100 15.17 16.78 -7.28
CA ALA A 100 14.34 15.65 -6.89
C ALA A 100 14.40 14.51 -7.90
N VAL A 101 14.45 13.29 -7.41
CA VAL A 101 14.13 12.07 -8.16
C VAL A 101 12.62 11.89 -8.16
N VAL A 102 12.08 11.56 -9.34
CA VAL A 102 10.69 11.12 -9.51
C VAL A 102 10.68 9.70 -10.05
N LEU A 103 9.82 8.87 -9.50
CA LEU A 103 9.48 7.53 -9.95
C LEU A 103 7.98 7.48 -10.27
N ALA A 104 7.62 7.04 -11.47
CA ALA A 104 6.24 6.84 -11.88
C ALA A 104 5.98 5.36 -12.19
N ILE A 105 4.85 4.84 -11.70
CA ILE A 105 4.39 3.48 -11.94
C ILE A 105 2.86 3.56 -12.15
N GLY A 106 2.43 3.36 -13.39
CA GLY A 106 1.03 3.62 -13.74
C GLY A 106 0.66 5.09 -13.50
N GLU A 107 -0.39 5.32 -12.73
CA GLU A 107 -0.86 6.67 -12.37
C GLU A 107 -0.22 7.21 -11.08
N ASP A 108 0.57 6.38 -10.38
CA ASP A 108 1.23 6.78 -9.15
C ASP A 108 2.57 7.45 -9.45
N ARG A 109 2.88 8.51 -8.70
CA ARG A 109 4.17 9.20 -8.74
C ARG A 109 4.74 9.32 -7.33
N TYR A 110 6.03 9.10 -7.21
CA TYR A 110 6.79 9.15 -5.98
C TYR A 110 7.96 10.10 -6.16
N ARG A 111 8.26 10.93 -5.17
CA ARG A 111 9.28 11.98 -5.25
C ARG A 111 10.10 12.09 -3.97
N TRP A 112 11.41 12.21 -4.13
CA TRP A 112 12.36 12.46 -3.04
C TRP A 112 13.57 13.25 -3.55
N GLY A 113 14.11 14.17 -2.76
CA GLY A 113 15.21 15.07 -3.20
C GLY A 113 16.54 14.92 -2.47
N LYS A 114 16.54 14.40 -1.24
CA LYS A 114 17.77 14.08 -0.50
C LYS A 114 17.63 12.65 0.02
N PRO A 115 18.73 11.89 0.16
CA PRO A 115 18.66 10.58 0.81
C PRO A 115 17.93 10.75 2.14
N VAL A 116 16.94 9.89 2.37
CA VAL A 116 16.28 9.83 3.67
C VAL A 116 17.31 9.27 4.63
N ARG A 117 17.82 10.14 5.50
CA ARG A 117 18.74 9.81 6.58
C ARG A 117 18.00 10.04 7.89
N ASP A 118 18.21 9.12 8.81
CA ASP A 118 17.76 9.16 10.20
C ASP A 118 18.14 10.46 10.94
#